data_AF-A0A966M3G3-F1
#
_entry.id   AF-A0A966M3G3-F1
#
_cell.length_a   1.000
_cell.length_b   1.000
_cell.length_c   1.000
_cell.angle_alpha   90.00
_cell.angle_beta   90.00
_cell.angle_gamma   90.00
#
_symmetry.space_group_name_H-M   'P 1'
#
loop_
_entity.id
_entity.type
_entity.pdbx_description
1 polymer ?
#
loop_
_entity_poly.entity_id
_entity_poly.type
_entity_poly.pdbx_seq_one_letter_code
_entity_poly.pdbx_strand_id
1 'polypeptide(L)'
;MNYFSGFIVFWILVALVTFIYLFYVDAPYGRHIRKGWGKNISARLGWVVMESPCVILMIIYAWLVKDQLQVVHKVFLALWLIHYIHRSFIYPFVIDMTNPKMPISIAASAFFFNIVNVNIQAIGIFYFTEFAQNWINSPVFYTGISIFLIGMYINIRSDYLILSLRKVKGPGYHMPNKFMHRYISAPNYFGEIIEWIGWAILTWSI
;
A
#
# COMPACT_ATOMS: atom_id res chain seq x y z
N MET A 1 27.29 8.92 6.14
CA MET A 1 26.04 8.36 5.56
C MET A 1 25.69 9.21 4.34
N ASN A 2 25.31 8.59 3.22
CA ASN A 2 24.72 9.34 2.11
C ASN A 2 23.41 10.00 2.60
N TYR A 3 23.06 11.18 2.08
CA TYR A 3 21.84 11.91 2.46
C TYR A 3 20.59 11.03 2.35
N PHE A 4 20.56 10.15 1.35
CA PHE A 4 19.49 9.17 1.16
C PHE A 4 19.38 8.16 2.31
N SER A 5 20.49 7.55 2.74
CA SER A 5 20.51 6.61 3.87
C SER A 5 20.12 7.31 5.19
N GLY A 6 20.55 8.56 5.38
CA GLY A 6 20.14 9.38 6.53
C GLY A 6 18.63 9.62 6.55
N PHE A 7 18.06 9.93 5.39
CA PHE A 7 16.62 10.11 5.23
C PHE A 7 15.82 8.82 5.49
N ILE A 8 16.31 7.66 5.02
CA ILE A 8 15.67 6.36 5.31
C ILE A 8 15.64 6.08 6.81
N VAL A 9 16.75 6.29 7.53
CA VAL A 9 16.78 6.11 8.99
C VAL A 9 15.79 7.03 9.68
N PHE A 10 15.74 8.31 9.28
CA PHE A 10 14.73 9.25 9.79
C PHE A 10 13.31 8.75 9.54
N TRP A 11 13.01 8.27 8.32
CA TRP A 11 11.69 7.78 7.97
C TRP A 11 11.28 6.52 8.76
N ILE A 12 12.23 5.62 9.02
CA ILE A 12 12.05 4.46 9.91
C ILE A 12 11.71 4.92 11.34
N LEU A 13 12.40 5.95 11.86
CA LEU A 13 12.09 6.51 13.18
C LEU A 13 10.65 7.07 13.23
N VAL A 14 10.22 7.79 12.20
CA VAL A 14 8.83 8.27 12.09
C VAL A 14 7.84 7.10 12.09
N ALA A 15 8.14 6.02 11.37
CA ALA A 15 7.31 4.81 11.35
C ALA A 15 7.22 4.14 12.73
N LEU A 16 8.33 4.03 13.47
CA LEU A 16 8.36 3.46 14.83
C LEU A 16 7.56 4.31 15.82
N VAL A 17 7.70 5.63 15.78
CA VAL A 17 6.89 6.53 16.62
C VAL A 17 5.41 6.40 16.29
N THR A 18 5.07 6.34 15.00
CA THR A 18 3.68 6.15 14.55
C THR A 18 3.12 4.80 15.00
N PHE A 19 3.91 3.72 14.90
CA PHE A 19 3.52 2.39 15.37
C PHE A 19 3.17 2.42 16.86
N ILE A 20 4.02 2.99 17.71
CA ILE A 20 3.77 3.10 19.16
C ILE A 20 2.53 3.97 19.42
N TYR A 21 2.41 5.12 18.73
CA TYR A 21 1.29 6.03 18.89
C TYR A 21 -0.07 5.39 18.57
N LEU A 22 -0.14 4.56 17.53
CA LEU A 22 -1.38 3.91 17.10
C LEU A 22 -1.91 2.83 18.07
N PHE A 23 -1.14 2.42 19.10
CA PHE A 23 -1.67 1.62 20.21
C PHE A 23 -2.58 2.43 21.15
N TYR A 24 -2.42 3.76 21.17
CA TYR A 24 -3.13 4.64 22.10
C TYR A 24 -4.23 5.46 21.41
N VAL A 25 -4.04 5.79 20.12
CA VAL A 25 -4.97 6.64 19.37
C VAL A 25 -5.27 6.04 18.01
N ASP A 26 -6.51 5.59 17.81
CA ASP A 26 -7.01 5.16 16.51
C ASP A 26 -7.00 6.32 15.50
N ALA A 27 -6.55 6.05 14.28
CA ALA A 27 -6.70 6.99 13.17
C ALA A 27 -8.19 7.29 12.94
N PRO A 28 -8.62 8.57 12.82
CA PRO A 28 -10.03 8.95 12.83
C PRO A 28 -10.73 8.74 11.48
N TYR A 29 -10.62 7.54 10.94
CA TYR A 29 -11.10 7.13 9.62
C TYR A 29 -12.00 5.89 9.71
N GLY A 30 -12.89 5.72 8.72
CA GLY A 30 -13.77 4.56 8.63
C GLY A 30 -14.68 4.42 9.86
N ARG A 31 -14.48 3.34 10.64
CA ARG A 31 -15.27 3.06 11.85
C ARG A 31 -14.90 3.96 13.05
N HIS A 32 -13.77 4.65 13.00
CA HIS A 32 -13.24 5.49 14.10
C HIS A 32 -13.39 6.99 13.85
N ILE A 33 -14.26 7.42 12.92
CA ILE A 33 -14.42 8.86 12.60
C ILE A 33 -14.81 9.67 13.84
N ARG A 34 -14.05 10.74 14.12
CA ARG A 34 -14.29 11.70 15.22
C ARG A 34 -14.33 13.14 14.68
N LYS A 35 -15.04 14.02 15.37
CA LYS A 35 -15.06 15.47 15.07
C LYS A 35 -13.68 16.09 15.40
N GLY A 36 -13.34 17.21 14.74
CA GLY A 36 -12.12 17.98 15.02
C GLY A 36 -10.97 17.83 14.00
N TRP A 37 -11.11 16.95 13.01
CA TRP A 37 -10.06 16.65 12.03
C TRP A 37 -10.20 17.43 10.70
N GLY A 38 -10.81 18.62 10.76
CA GLY A 38 -11.00 19.51 9.61
C GLY A 38 -12.28 19.24 8.81
N LYS A 39 -12.34 19.81 7.60
CA LYS A 39 -13.50 19.66 6.71
C LYS A 39 -13.60 18.25 6.13
N ASN A 40 -14.82 17.79 5.95
CA ASN A 40 -15.11 16.50 5.35
C ASN A 40 -15.17 16.61 3.82
N ILE A 41 -14.43 15.74 3.13
CA ILE A 41 -14.47 15.56 1.68
C ILE A 41 -15.11 14.23 1.32
N SER A 42 -15.42 14.01 0.04
CA SER A 42 -15.84 12.69 -0.46
C SER A 42 -14.77 11.65 -0.13
N ALA A 43 -15.15 10.57 0.55
CA ALA A 43 -14.23 9.51 0.93
C ALA A 43 -13.61 8.83 -0.30
N ARG A 44 -14.36 8.70 -1.39
CA ARG A 44 -13.84 8.16 -2.65
C ARG A 44 -12.79 9.08 -3.26
N LEU A 45 -13.10 10.37 -3.34
CA LEU A 45 -12.16 11.36 -3.88
C LEU A 45 -10.87 11.40 -3.04
N GLY A 46 -11.02 11.46 -1.71
CA GLY A 46 -9.86 11.49 -0.82
C GLY A 46 -9.01 10.23 -0.92
N TRP A 47 -9.63 9.05 -1.11
CA TRP A 47 -8.88 7.80 -1.33
C TRP A 47 -8.12 7.80 -2.66
N VAL A 48 -8.78 8.17 -3.76
CA VAL A 48 -8.13 8.25 -5.08
C VAL A 48 -6.96 9.23 -5.01
N VAL A 49 -7.18 10.42 -4.44
CA VAL A 49 -6.15 11.46 -4.32
C VAL A 49 -5.00 10.96 -3.46
N MET A 50 -5.26 10.43 -2.26
CA MET A 50 -4.19 10.05 -1.33
C MET A 50 -3.31 8.91 -1.84
N GLU A 51 -3.85 7.98 -2.63
CA GLU A 51 -3.10 6.82 -3.16
C GLU A 51 -2.46 7.09 -4.54
N SER A 52 -3.03 8.01 -5.33
CA SER A 52 -2.55 8.29 -6.70
C SER A 52 -1.06 8.66 -6.85
N PRO A 53 -0.36 9.31 -5.88
CA PRO A 53 1.07 9.57 -6.02
C PRO A 53 1.89 8.30 -6.27
N CYS A 54 1.51 7.18 -5.66
CA CYS A 54 2.22 5.92 -5.82
C CYS A 54 2.16 5.38 -7.25
N VAL A 55 1.11 5.70 -8.02
CA VAL A 55 1.03 5.36 -9.44
C VAL A 55 1.73 6.41 -10.28
N ILE A 56 1.37 7.69 -10.10
CA ILE A 56 1.80 8.79 -10.97
C ILE A 56 3.32 8.99 -10.88
N LEU A 57 3.87 9.10 -9.67
CA LEU A 57 5.29 9.36 -9.49
C LEU A 57 6.14 8.15 -9.90
N MET A 58 5.68 6.92 -9.63
CA MET A 58 6.41 5.72 -10.06
C MET A 58 6.51 5.63 -11.59
N ILE A 59 5.44 5.96 -12.32
CA ILE A 59 5.47 6.03 -13.79
C ILE A 59 6.40 7.15 -14.27
N ILE A 60 6.37 8.33 -13.64
CA ILE A 60 7.27 9.44 -14.00
C ILE A 60 8.73 9.02 -13.82
N TYR A 61 9.09 8.42 -12.68
CA TYR A 61 10.45 7.94 -12.44
C TYR A 61 10.87 6.86 -13.44
N ALA A 62 10.02 5.88 -13.70
CA ALA A 62 10.29 4.84 -14.69
C ALA A 62 10.48 5.43 -16.11
N TRP A 63 9.74 6.48 -16.46
CA TRP A 63 9.88 7.16 -17.74
C TRP A 63 11.19 7.96 -17.85
N LEU A 64 11.60 8.63 -16.78
CA LEU A 64 12.86 9.39 -16.72
C LEU A 64 14.10 8.51 -16.90
N VAL A 65 14.05 7.27 -16.40
CA VAL A 65 15.17 6.30 -16.47
C VAL A 65 14.93 5.17 -17.48
N LYS A 66 13.96 5.32 -18.39
CA LYS A 66 13.48 4.25 -19.28
C LYS A 66 14.59 3.48 -20.01
N ASP A 67 15.65 4.18 -20.41
CA ASP A 67 16.76 3.63 -21.21
C ASP A 67 17.73 2.82 -20.33
N GLN A 68 17.68 2.98 -19.01
CA GLN A 68 18.48 2.28 -18.01
C GLN A 68 17.70 1.12 -17.35
N LEU A 69 16.41 0.96 -17.67
CA LEU A 69 15.57 -0.07 -17.07
C LEU A 69 15.93 -1.48 -17.57
N GLN A 70 16.52 -2.26 -16.68
CA GLN A 70 16.67 -3.71 -16.83
C GLN A 70 15.31 -4.43 -16.72
N VAL A 71 15.28 -5.72 -17.12
CA VAL A 71 14.07 -6.56 -17.05
C VAL A 71 13.54 -6.63 -15.62
N VAL A 72 14.41 -6.74 -14.62
CA VAL A 72 14.04 -6.79 -13.21
C VAL A 72 13.28 -5.54 -12.77
N HIS A 73 13.75 -4.34 -13.16
CA HIS A 73 13.08 -3.08 -12.85
C HIS A 73 11.67 -3.03 -13.46
N LYS A 74 11.50 -3.56 -14.67
CA LYS A 74 10.18 -3.63 -15.34
C LYS A 74 9.22 -4.56 -14.61
N VAL A 75 9.72 -5.68 -14.06
CA VAL A 75 8.90 -6.58 -13.24
C VAL A 75 8.47 -5.90 -11.94
N PHE A 76 9.40 -5.23 -11.24
CA PHE A 76 9.06 -4.48 -10.02
C PHE A 76 8.06 -3.37 -10.29
N LEU A 77 8.26 -2.61 -11.37
CA LEU A 77 7.31 -1.60 -11.82
C LEU A 77 5.92 -2.22 -12.05
N ALA A 78 5.84 -3.35 -12.74
CA ALA A 78 4.57 -4.03 -12.99
C ALA A 78 3.88 -4.45 -11.69
N LEU A 79 4.59 -5.08 -10.75
CA LEU A 79 4.04 -5.51 -9.46
C LEU A 79 3.56 -4.32 -8.62
N TRP A 80 4.37 -3.26 -8.52
CA TRP A 80 4.00 -2.03 -7.82
C TRP A 80 2.75 -1.39 -8.42
N LEU A 81 2.70 -1.28 -9.75
CA LEU A 81 1.54 -0.70 -10.44
C LEU A 81 0.30 -1.59 -10.32
N ILE A 82 0.43 -2.90 -10.37
CA ILE A 82 -0.70 -3.82 -10.18
C ILE A 82 -1.33 -3.59 -8.80
N HIS A 83 -0.52 -3.48 -7.74
CA HIS A 83 -1.00 -3.13 -6.41
C HIS A 83 -1.67 -1.75 -6.38
N TYR A 84 -0.94 -0.70 -6.76
CA TYR A 84 -1.42 0.66 -6.56
C TYR A 84 -2.50 1.11 -7.55
N ILE A 85 -2.57 0.55 -8.77
CA ILE A 85 -3.71 0.75 -9.66
C ILE A 85 -4.95 0.12 -9.06
N HIS A 86 -4.85 -1.11 -8.55
CA HIS A 86 -5.95 -1.73 -7.85
C HIS A 86 -6.39 -0.88 -6.65
N ARG A 87 -5.45 -0.45 -5.79
CA ARG A 87 -5.73 0.32 -4.58
C ARG A 87 -6.26 1.73 -4.83
N SER A 88 -5.77 2.41 -5.87
CA SER A 88 -6.10 3.82 -6.16
C SER A 88 -7.31 3.98 -7.08
N PHE A 89 -7.46 3.11 -8.08
CA PHE A 89 -8.39 3.34 -9.19
C PHE A 89 -9.44 2.23 -9.36
N ILE A 90 -9.28 1.07 -8.72
CA ILE A 90 -10.29 0.00 -8.76
C ILE A 90 -11.03 -0.06 -7.43
N TYR A 91 -10.30 -0.28 -6.34
CA TYR A 91 -10.84 -0.49 -5.00
C TYR A 91 -11.77 0.63 -4.54
N PRO A 92 -11.46 1.94 -4.69
CA PRO A 92 -12.34 3.02 -4.20
C PRO A 92 -13.67 3.12 -4.95
N PHE A 93 -13.74 2.56 -6.15
CA PHE A 93 -14.95 2.49 -6.96
C PHE A 93 -15.73 1.19 -6.73
N VAL A 94 -15.05 0.14 -6.27
CA VAL A 94 -15.66 -1.12 -5.89
C VAL A 94 -16.23 -1.07 -4.47
N ILE A 95 -15.52 -0.44 -3.53
CA ILE A 95 -15.90 -0.41 -2.11
C ILE A 95 -17.17 0.42 -1.88
N ASP A 96 -18.11 -0.20 -1.17
CA ASP A 96 -19.30 0.47 -0.67
C ASP A 96 -18.99 1.12 0.68
N MET A 97 -18.66 2.42 0.66
CA MET A 97 -18.16 3.16 1.81
C MET A 97 -19.25 3.34 2.87
N THR A 98 -19.00 2.86 4.09
CA THR A 98 -19.95 2.99 5.23
C THR A 98 -20.28 4.44 5.53
N ASN A 99 -19.29 5.32 5.36
CA ASN A 99 -19.43 6.75 5.51
C ASN A 99 -18.92 7.40 4.21
N PRO A 100 -19.75 8.15 3.48
CA PRO A 100 -19.33 8.76 2.21
C PRO A 100 -18.35 9.93 2.41
N LYS A 101 -18.01 10.26 3.66
CA LYS A 101 -17.17 11.39 4.02
C LYS A 101 -15.93 10.96 4.79
N MET A 102 -14.80 11.61 4.49
CA MET A 102 -13.56 11.48 5.24
C MET A 102 -12.98 12.85 5.61
N PRO A 103 -12.29 12.98 6.76
CA PRO A 103 -11.58 14.20 7.10
C PRO A 103 -10.42 14.49 6.12
N ILE A 104 -10.33 15.73 5.65
CA ILE A 104 -9.28 16.14 4.70
C ILE A 104 -7.86 15.99 5.27
N SER A 105 -7.69 16.16 6.58
CA SER A 105 -6.40 16.00 7.25
C SER A 105 -5.84 14.58 7.11
N ILE A 106 -6.70 13.56 7.16
CA ILE A 106 -6.31 12.16 6.97
C ILE A 106 -5.90 11.91 5.52
N ALA A 107 -6.68 12.41 4.56
CA ALA A 107 -6.34 12.29 3.15
C ALA A 107 -4.99 12.97 2.84
N ALA A 108 -4.77 14.18 3.39
CA ALA A 108 -3.53 14.93 3.21
C ALA A 108 -2.32 14.23 3.87
N SER A 109 -2.49 13.66 5.07
CA SER A 109 -1.44 12.89 5.74
C SER A 109 -1.05 11.65 4.93
N ALA A 110 -2.02 10.89 4.44
CA ALA A 110 -1.78 9.72 3.60
C ALA A 110 -1.15 10.10 2.25
N PHE A 111 -1.60 11.19 1.64
CA PHE A 111 -1.01 11.75 0.42
C PHE A 111 0.48 12.10 0.61
N PHE A 112 0.81 12.80 1.70
CA PHE A 112 2.19 13.16 2.01
C PHE A 112 3.05 11.90 2.25
N PHE A 113 2.54 10.95 3.03
CA PHE A 113 3.22 9.67 3.24
C PHE A 113 3.50 8.96 1.91
N ASN A 114 2.50 8.88 1.03
CA ASN A 114 2.62 8.21 -0.27
C ASN A 114 3.59 8.92 -1.22
N ILE A 115 3.66 10.25 -1.19
CA ILE A 115 4.72 10.99 -1.88
C ILE A 115 6.09 10.56 -1.36
N VAL A 116 6.32 10.59 -0.06
CA VAL A 116 7.63 10.21 0.49
C VAL A 116 7.96 8.75 0.15
N ASN A 117 7.01 7.84 0.35
CA ASN A 117 7.19 6.41 0.14
C ASN A 117 7.54 6.09 -1.32
N VAL A 118 6.79 6.60 -2.29
CA VAL A 118 7.07 6.32 -3.70
C VAL A 118 8.41 6.92 -4.15
N ASN A 119 8.81 8.07 -3.61
CA ASN A 119 10.14 8.63 -3.88
C ASN A 119 11.25 7.73 -3.33
N ILE A 120 11.14 7.26 -2.08
CA ILE A 120 12.13 6.32 -1.49
C ILE A 120 12.23 5.05 -2.35
N GLN A 121 11.10 4.46 -2.73
CA GLN A 121 11.05 3.20 -3.48
C GLN A 121 11.59 3.37 -4.91
N ALA A 122 11.14 4.40 -5.64
CA ALA A 122 11.59 4.64 -7.00
C ALA A 122 13.09 4.97 -7.06
N ILE A 123 13.58 5.82 -6.14
CA ILE A 123 14.99 6.18 -6.05
C ILE A 123 15.83 4.96 -5.61
N GLY A 124 15.36 4.21 -4.62
CA GLY A 124 16.02 3.00 -4.15
C GLY A 124 16.18 1.96 -5.27
N ILE A 125 15.09 1.65 -5.99
CA ILE A 125 15.06 0.58 -6.99
C ILE A 125 15.72 0.99 -8.30
N PHE A 126 15.47 2.21 -8.81
CA PHE A 126 15.95 2.58 -10.14
C PHE A 126 17.33 3.23 -10.15
N TYR A 127 17.79 3.79 -9.03
CA TYR A 127 19.06 4.53 -8.98
C TYR A 127 20.10 3.95 -8.03
N PHE A 128 19.71 3.52 -6.82
CA PHE A 128 20.70 3.10 -5.80
C PHE A 128 20.99 1.61 -5.79
N THR A 129 20.03 0.76 -6.17
CA THR A 129 20.21 -0.70 -6.11
C THR A 129 20.72 -1.23 -7.44
N GLU A 130 21.88 -1.88 -7.42
CA GLU A 130 22.39 -2.61 -8.57
C GLU A 130 21.97 -4.08 -8.48
N PHE A 131 21.12 -4.52 -9.40
CA PHE A 131 20.67 -5.90 -9.47
C PHE A 131 21.64 -6.75 -10.31
N ALA A 132 21.95 -7.95 -9.80
CA ALA A 132 22.68 -8.94 -10.58
C ALA A 132 21.91 -9.32 -11.86
N GLN A 133 22.62 -9.59 -12.96
CA GLN A 133 21.98 -9.91 -14.26
C GLN A 133 21.03 -11.12 -14.17
N ASN A 134 21.29 -12.06 -13.26
CA ASN A 134 20.49 -13.26 -13.03
C ASN A 134 19.51 -13.12 -11.85
N TRP A 135 19.25 -11.92 -11.33
CA TRP A 135 18.42 -11.71 -10.14
C TRP A 135 17.05 -12.38 -10.24
N ILE A 136 16.40 -12.32 -11.41
CA ILE A 136 15.09 -12.94 -11.69
C ILE A 136 15.12 -14.47 -11.47
N ASN A 137 16.29 -15.10 -11.64
CA ASN A 137 16.47 -16.54 -11.44
C ASN A 137 17.00 -16.88 -10.04
N SER A 138 17.12 -15.91 -9.15
CA SER A 138 17.59 -16.14 -7.80
C SER A 138 16.49 -16.78 -6.93
N PRO A 139 16.85 -17.65 -5.97
CA PRO A 139 15.90 -18.16 -4.98
C PRO A 139 15.22 -17.06 -4.17
N VAL A 140 15.94 -15.95 -3.93
CA VAL A 140 15.42 -14.76 -3.22
C VAL A 140 14.28 -14.13 -4.00
N PHE A 141 14.45 -13.95 -5.32
CA PHE A 141 13.42 -13.42 -6.19
C PHE A 141 12.18 -14.31 -6.21
N TYR A 142 12.33 -15.63 -6.40
CA TYR A 142 11.19 -16.56 -6.41
C TYR A 142 10.45 -16.59 -5.06
N THR A 143 11.19 -16.51 -3.96
CA THR A 143 10.59 -16.45 -2.63
C THR A 143 9.83 -15.15 -2.43
N GLY A 144 10.47 -14.00 -2.73
CA GLY A 144 9.88 -12.68 -2.59
C GLY A 144 8.61 -12.50 -3.43
N ILE A 145 8.64 -12.88 -4.72
CA ILE A 145 7.47 -12.76 -5.60
C ILE A 145 6.33 -13.68 -5.17
N SER A 146 6.62 -14.90 -4.70
CA SER A 146 5.60 -15.82 -4.20
C SER A 146 4.90 -15.25 -2.96
N ILE A 147 5.68 -14.73 -2.00
CA ILE A 147 5.16 -14.09 -0.80
C ILE A 147 4.32 -12.85 -1.18
N PHE A 148 4.82 -12.02 -2.09
CA PHE A 148 4.12 -10.82 -2.57
C PHE A 148 2.73 -11.17 -3.14
N LEU A 149 2.69 -12.13 -4.08
CA LEU A 149 1.43 -12.52 -4.74
C LEU A 149 0.45 -13.20 -3.77
N ILE A 150 0.93 -14.00 -2.82
CA ILE A 150 0.09 -14.60 -1.77
C ILE A 150 -0.50 -13.50 -0.88
N GLY A 151 0.31 -12.53 -0.45
CA GLY A 151 -0.15 -11.38 0.34
C GLY A 151 -1.22 -10.58 -0.40
N MET A 152 -0.95 -10.23 -1.67
CA MET A 152 -1.88 -9.51 -2.52
C MET A 152 -3.20 -10.27 -2.70
N TYR A 153 -3.15 -11.59 -2.94
CA TYR A 153 -4.34 -12.41 -3.05
C TYR A 153 -5.17 -12.39 -1.77
N ILE A 154 -4.53 -12.52 -0.61
CA ILE A 154 -5.20 -12.47 0.69
C ILE A 154 -5.86 -11.10 0.91
N ASN A 155 -5.13 -10.02 0.59
CA ASN A 155 -5.61 -8.64 0.72
C ASN A 155 -6.88 -8.42 -0.11
N ILE A 156 -6.79 -8.61 -1.42
CA ILE A 156 -7.90 -8.40 -2.36
C ILE A 156 -9.06 -9.32 -2.04
N ARG A 157 -8.82 -10.62 -1.81
CA ARG A 157 -9.90 -11.58 -1.55
C ARG A 157 -10.69 -11.20 -0.30
N SER A 158 -10.01 -10.75 0.74
CA SER A 158 -10.64 -10.33 2.01
C SER A 158 -11.47 -9.06 1.83
N ASP A 159 -10.94 -8.07 1.13
CA ASP A 159 -11.61 -6.81 0.84
C ASP A 159 -12.92 -7.02 0.04
N TYR A 160 -12.87 -7.85 -1.01
CA TYR A 160 -14.07 -8.18 -1.81
C TYR A 160 -15.08 -9.04 -1.02
N LEU A 161 -14.63 -9.81 -0.04
CA LEU A 161 -15.53 -10.61 0.79
C LEU A 161 -16.36 -9.71 1.72
N ILE A 162 -15.73 -8.73 2.36
CA ILE A 162 -16.44 -7.72 3.17
C ILE A 162 -17.47 -6.96 2.31
N LEU A 163 -17.08 -6.57 1.10
CA LEU A 163 -18.00 -5.95 0.14
C LEU A 163 -19.21 -6.85 -0.15
N SER A 164 -18.96 -8.12 -0.47
CA SER A 164 -20.01 -9.07 -0.83
C SER A 164 -21.04 -9.22 0.29
N LEU A 165 -20.60 -9.16 1.55
CA LEU A 165 -21.49 -9.28 2.70
C LEU A 165 -22.46 -8.11 2.82
N ARG A 166 -22.03 -6.88 2.49
CA ARG A 166 -22.93 -5.71 2.49
C ARG A 166 -23.98 -5.80 1.39
N LYS A 167 -23.57 -6.27 0.20
CA LYS A 167 -24.52 -6.49 -0.91
C LYS A 167 -25.59 -7.52 -0.56
N VAL A 168 -25.23 -8.57 0.19
CA VAL A 168 -26.17 -9.66 0.54
C VAL A 168 -26.99 -9.34 1.78
N LYS A 169 -26.39 -8.74 2.82
CA LYS A 169 -27.01 -8.55 4.14
C LYS A 169 -27.51 -7.12 4.39
N GLY A 170 -27.36 -6.21 3.42
CA GLY A 170 -27.74 -4.81 3.53
C GLY A 170 -26.75 -3.96 4.34
N PRO A 171 -27.08 -2.67 4.57
CA PRO A 171 -26.20 -1.74 5.27
C PRO A 171 -25.96 -2.18 6.73
N GLY A 172 -24.74 -2.01 7.22
CA GLY A 172 -24.37 -2.36 8.59
C GLY A 172 -23.01 -3.06 8.71
N TYR A 173 -22.60 -3.32 9.95
CA TYR A 173 -21.40 -4.11 10.24
C TYR A 173 -21.78 -5.59 10.32
N HIS A 174 -21.27 -6.39 9.37
CA HIS A 174 -21.54 -7.82 9.30
C HIS A 174 -20.26 -8.58 9.57
N MET A 175 -20.31 -9.56 10.49
CA MET A 175 -19.15 -10.41 10.76
C MET A 175 -18.89 -11.36 9.58
N PRO A 176 -17.72 -11.28 8.91
CA PRO A 176 -17.32 -12.23 7.89
C PRO A 176 -16.91 -13.57 8.52
N ASN A 177 -17.36 -14.69 7.95
CA ASN A 177 -17.09 -16.05 8.45
C ASN A 177 -16.57 -17.01 7.35
N LYS A 178 -16.02 -16.45 6.26
CA LYS A 178 -15.49 -17.18 5.10
C LYS A 178 -14.03 -16.81 4.88
N PHE A 179 -13.28 -17.70 4.21
CA PHE A 179 -11.85 -17.51 3.94
C PHE A 179 -11.07 -17.26 5.26
N MET A 180 -10.07 -16.39 5.25
CA MET A 180 -9.21 -16.10 6.41
C MET A 180 -9.94 -15.37 7.54
N HIS A 181 -11.11 -14.78 7.30
CA HIS A 181 -11.92 -14.18 8.36
C HIS A 181 -12.42 -15.20 9.40
N ARG A 182 -12.27 -16.51 9.15
CA ARG A 182 -12.50 -17.57 10.14
C ARG A 182 -11.44 -17.63 11.22
N TYR A 183 -10.25 -17.09 10.96
CA TYR A 183 -9.08 -17.24 11.82
C TYR A 183 -8.60 -15.89 12.38
N ILE A 184 -8.69 -14.83 11.59
CA ILE A 184 -8.20 -13.50 11.97
C ILE A 184 -9.22 -12.41 11.65
N SER A 185 -9.26 -11.37 12.47
CA SER A 185 -10.27 -10.30 12.33
C SER A 185 -10.04 -9.41 11.11
N ALA A 186 -8.78 -9.12 10.78
CA ALA A 186 -8.39 -8.22 9.69
C ALA A 186 -7.42 -8.90 8.69
N PRO A 187 -7.90 -9.90 7.93
CA PRO A 187 -7.06 -10.61 6.96
C PRO A 187 -6.62 -9.74 5.79
N ASN A 188 -7.35 -8.66 5.47
CA ASN A 188 -6.91 -7.71 4.47
C ASN A 188 -5.60 -7.00 4.88
N TYR A 189 -5.50 -6.53 6.14
CA TYR A 189 -4.26 -5.95 6.67
C TYR A 189 -3.13 -6.97 6.77
N PHE A 190 -3.44 -8.20 7.20
CA PHE A 190 -2.47 -9.29 7.21
C PHE A 190 -1.91 -9.59 5.82
N GLY A 191 -2.77 -9.65 4.80
CA GLY A 191 -2.35 -9.82 3.41
C GLY A 191 -1.45 -8.69 2.94
N GLU A 192 -1.78 -7.43 3.26
CA GLU A 192 -0.97 -6.25 2.90
C GLU A 192 0.40 -6.29 3.58
N ILE A 193 0.49 -6.74 4.85
CA ILE A 193 1.78 -6.94 5.54
C ILE A 193 2.61 -8.02 4.84
N ILE A 194 2.02 -9.17 4.52
CA ILE A 194 2.71 -10.25 3.78
C ILE A 194 3.19 -9.74 2.42
N GLU A 195 2.35 -9.01 1.70
CA GLU A 195 2.66 -8.46 0.38
C GLU A 195 3.92 -7.60 0.44
N TRP A 196 3.99 -6.66 1.38
CA TRP A 196 5.15 -5.77 1.52
C TRP A 196 6.40 -6.42 2.12
N ILE A 197 6.25 -7.49 2.93
CA ILE A 197 7.39 -8.34 3.31
C ILE A 197 7.95 -9.04 2.06
N GLY A 198 7.07 -9.58 1.21
CA GLY A 198 7.44 -10.16 -0.08
C GLY A 198 8.17 -9.15 -0.96
N TRP A 199 7.68 -7.90 -1.03
CA TRP A 199 8.33 -6.80 -1.75
C TRP A 199 9.75 -6.54 -1.23
N ALA A 200 9.93 -6.41 0.08
CA ALA A 200 11.25 -6.16 0.68
C ALA A 200 12.25 -7.28 0.39
N ILE A 201 11.80 -8.55 0.44
CA ILE A 201 12.64 -9.71 0.09
C ILE A 201 12.95 -9.69 -1.42
N LEU A 202 11.95 -9.39 -2.25
CA LEU A 202 12.04 -9.41 -3.70
C LEU A 202 13.00 -8.34 -4.25
N THR A 203 12.93 -7.12 -3.71
CA THR A 203 13.78 -6.01 -4.14
C THR A 203 15.14 -6.04 -3.47
N TRP A 204 15.26 -6.64 -2.28
CA TRP A 204 16.52 -6.76 -1.53
C TRP A 204 17.41 -5.51 -1.60
N SER A 205 16.77 -4.34 -1.51
CA SER A 205 17.41 -3.03 -1.74
C SER A 205 18.15 -2.60 -0.48
N ILE A 206 19.34 -3.17 -0.29
CA ILE A 206 20.27 -2.94 0.84
C ILE A 206 21.36 -1.96 0.42
#